data_AF-A0A7J8VNI1-F1
#
_entry.id   AF-A0A7J8VNI1-F1
#
_cell.length_a   1.000
_cell.length_b   1.000
_cell.length_c   1.000
_cell.angle_alpha   90.00
_cell.angle_beta   90.00
_cell.angle_gamma   90.00
#
_symmetry.space_group_name_H-M   'P 1'
#
loop_
_entity.id
_entity.type
_entity.pdbx_description
1 polymer ?
#
loop_
_entity_poly.entity_id
_entity_poly.type
_entity_poly.pdbx_seq_one_letter_code
_entity_poly.pdbx_strand_id
1 'polypeptide(L)'
;MVSKVNPFAFASQKVGTLIDDNNFLAWKQHVLLVVKTHRLLRYLDGIVVVPSSTVADDDGSLVEIPIFVQYEQQDAAISAWLLSTVSPSLHNRSIGDSSFASMLWSTLNRIFGSQSITKAKRHRSLLHNYRKNDMSMSDYLAGIKHFCDCLAGCGQKVFQEEQQSAILNGLPPEYDHVVSIITTSQTPFDLQGIATALLDAEAC
;
A
#
# COMPACT_ATOMS: atom_id res chain seq x y z
N MET A 1 9.72 -25.97 17.91
CA MET A 1 9.00 -26.49 16.72
C MET A 1 8.63 -25.32 15.82
N VAL A 2 9.24 -25.22 14.64
CA VAL A 2 8.79 -24.26 13.61
C VAL A 2 7.52 -24.86 13.01
N SER A 3 6.39 -24.17 13.18
CA SER A 3 5.14 -24.55 12.51
C SER A 3 5.40 -24.63 11.01
N LYS A 4 5.29 -25.84 10.42
CA LYS A 4 5.38 -26.05 8.98
C LYS A 4 4.12 -25.46 8.36
N VAL A 5 4.24 -24.27 7.77
CA VAL A 5 3.17 -23.71 6.96
C VAL A 5 2.98 -24.62 5.76
N ASN A 6 1.73 -25.01 5.48
CA ASN A 6 1.41 -25.80 4.31
C ASN A 6 1.51 -24.91 3.05
N PRO A 7 2.41 -25.20 2.10
CA PRO A 7 2.58 -24.38 0.88
C PRO A 7 1.29 -24.22 0.08
N PHE A 8 0.46 -25.27 0.00
CA PHE A 8 -0.80 -25.25 -0.73
C PHE A 8 -1.85 -24.34 -0.08
N ALA A 9 -1.88 -24.26 1.26
CA ALA A 9 -2.79 -23.37 1.98
C ALA A 9 -2.39 -21.89 1.84
N PHE A 10 -1.10 -21.61 1.61
CA PHE A 10 -0.62 -20.26 1.33
C PHE A 10 -0.95 -19.82 -0.11
N ALA A 11 -0.78 -20.72 -1.09
CA ALA A 11 -1.13 -20.43 -2.49
C ALA A 11 -2.62 -20.10 -2.69
N SER A 12 -3.50 -20.58 -1.80
CA SER A 12 -4.94 -20.28 -1.84
C SER A 12 -5.37 -18.96 -1.19
N GLN A 13 -4.44 -18.16 -0.66
CA GLN A 13 -4.78 -16.90 0.01
C GLN A 13 -5.36 -15.89 -0.99
N LYS A 14 -6.60 -15.46 -0.75
CA LYS A 14 -7.26 -14.46 -1.61
C LYS A 14 -6.71 -13.07 -1.31
N VAL A 15 -6.22 -12.39 -2.35
CA VAL A 15 -6.00 -10.94 -2.31
C VAL A 15 -7.14 -10.28 -3.06
N GLY A 16 -7.90 -9.43 -2.35
CA GLY A 16 -9.14 -8.82 -2.88
C GLY A 16 -8.91 -7.78 -3.98
N THR A 17 -7.66 -7.38 -4.23
CA THR A 17 -7.33 -6.32 -5.18
C THR A 17 -6.07 -6.69 -5.96
N LEU A 18 -6.20 -6.79 -7.29
CA LEU A 18 -5.06 -6.93 -8.18
C LEU A 18 -4.23 -5.64 -8.16
N ILE A 19 -2.92 -5.77 -8.23
CA ILE A 19 -2.02 -4.61 -8.22
C ILE A 19 -2.18 -3.78 -9.50
N ASP A 20 -2.18 -2.46 -9.33
CA ASP A 20 -2.10 -1.47 -10.40
C ASP A 20 -1.21 -0.28 -9.98
N ASP A 21 -1.06 0.70 -10.88
CA ASP A 21 -0.23 1.88 -10.64
C ASP A 21 -0.74 2.79 -9.51
N ASN A 22 -1.95 2.56 -8.98
CA ASN A 22 -2.61 3.39 -7.98
C ASN A 22 -2.63 2.76 -6.58
N ASN A 23 -2.60 1.44 -6.49
CA ASN A 23 -2.81 0.71 -5.25
C ASN A 23 -1.57 -0.01 -4.69
N PHE A 24 -0.42 0.09 -5.37
CA PHE A 24 0.80 -0.63 -5.03
C PHE A 24 1.18 -0.58 -3.55
N LEU A 25 1.12 0.61 -2.92
CA LEU A 25 1.53 0.76 -1.52
C LEU A 25 0.59 0.04 -0.55
N ALA A 26 -0.73 0.12 -0.78
CA ALA A 26 -1.72 -0.62 -0.01
C ALA A 26 -1.57 -2.13 -0.21
N TRP A 27 -1.40 -2.55 -1.48
CA TRP A 27 -1.12 -3.93 -1.84
C TRP A 27 0.16 -4.46 -1.16
N LYS A 28 1.25 -3.67 -1.19
CA LYS A 28 2.54 -4.03 -0.60
C LYS A 28 2.40 -4.26 0.90
N GLN A 29 1.66 -3.39 1.59
CA GLN A 29 1.36 -3.55 3.01
C GLN A 29 0.57 -4.82 3.28
N HIS A 30 -0.47 -5.10 2.48
CA HIS A 30 -1.26 -6.32 2.59
C HIS A 30 -0.39 -7.57 2.42
N VAL A 31 0.43 -7.62 1.37
CA VAL A 31 1.34 -8.74 1.11
C VAL A 31 2.28 -8.98 2.28
N LEU A 32 2.91 -7.91 2.79
CA LEU A 32 3.80 -8.00 3.94
C LEU A 32 3.09 -8.54 5.18
N LEU A 33 1.84 -8.14 5.44
CA LEU A 33 1.05 -8.65 6.56
C LEU A 33 0.74 -10.15 6.41
N VAL A 34 0.24 -10.58 5.25
CA VAL A 34 -0.08 -11.99 4.98
C VAL A 34 1.16 -12.88 5.13
N VAL A 35 2.28 -12.46 4.55
CA VAL A 35 3.56 -13.20 4.61
C VAL A 35 4.13 -13.25 6.03
N LYS A 36 4.01 -12.15 6.80
CA LYS A 36 4.42 -12.10 8.21
C LYS A 36 3.60 -13.04 9.09
N THR A 37 2.28 -13.10 8.89
CA THR A 37 1.39 -14.02 9.62
C THR A 37 1.82 -15.48 9.46
N HIS A 38 2.38 -15.83 8.31
CA HIS A 38 2.90 -17.16 8.01
C HIS A 38 4.41 -17.33 8.33
N ARG A 39 5.09 -16.30 8.85
CA ARG A 39 6.54 -16.31 9.14
C ARG A 39 7.42 -16.61 7.91
N LEU A 40 6.94 -16.20 6.73
CA LEU A 40 7.57 -16.43 5.43
C LEU A 40 8.34 -15.20 4.91
N LEU A 41 8.41 -14.10 5.67
CA LEU A 41 9.01 -12.83 5.23
C LEU A 41 10.45 -12.98 4.71
N ARG A 42 11.22 -13.88 5.32
CA ARG A 42 12.59 -14.23 4.90
C ARG A 42 12.72 -14.63 3.43
N TYR A 43 11.69 -15.22 2.82
CA TYR A 43 11.68 -15.61 1.41
C TYR A 43 11.58 -14.39 0.48
N LEU A 44 10.96 -13.29 0.94
CA LEU A 44 10.87 -12.04 0.18
C LEU A 44 12.13 -11.19 0.33
N ASP A 45 12.70 -11.16 1.54
CA ASP A 45 13.90 -10.36 1.84
C ASP A 45 15.19 -10.97 1.25
N GLY A 46 15.12 -12.18 0.68
CA GLY A 46 16.28 -12.89 0.13
C GLY A 46 17.27 -13.38 1.19
N ILE A 47 16.87 -13.38 2.47
CA ILE A 47 17.70 -13.77 3.61
C ILE A 47 17.74 -15.31 3.78
N VAL A 48 16.85 -16.05 3.11
CA VAL A 48 16.89 -17.51 3.13
C VAL A 48 18.13 -18.00 2.40
N VAL A 49 19.00 -18.69 3.12
CA VAL A 49 20.11 -19.45 2.53
C VAL A 49 19.50 -20.61 1.75
N VAL A 50 19.72 -20.63 0.44
CA VAL A 50 19.30 -21.74 -0.44
C VAL A 50 20.05 -23.00 -0.01
N PRO A 51 19.35 -24.05 0.45
CA PRO A 51 20.00 -25.29 0.82
C PRO A 51 20.63 -25.97 -0.40
N SER A 52 21.67 -26.77 -0.20
CA SER A 52 22.20 -27.62 -1.28
C SER A 52 21.12 -28.59 -1.78
N SER A 53 21.00 -28.74 -3.10
CA SER A 53 20.00 -29.62 -3.70
C SER A 53 20.31 -31.10 -3.51
N THR A 54 21.60 -31.46 -3.43
CA THR A 54 22.06 -32.84 -3.30
C THR A 54 23.18 -32.99 -2.29
N VAL A 55 23.21 -34.14 -1.62
CA VAL A 55 24.36 -34.61 -0.81
C VAL A 55 24.81 -35.97 -1.35
N ALA A 56 26.11 -36.25 -1.31
CA ALA A 56 26.61 -37.58 -1.62
C ALA A 56 26.29 -38.52 -0.45
N ASP A 57 25.63 -39.63 -0.75
CA ASP A 57 25.38 -40.72 0.19
C ASP A 57 26.64 -41.60 0.35
N ASP A 58 26.62 -42.53 1.30
CA ASP A 58 27.76 -43.39 1.64
C ASP A 58 28.27 -44.24 0.46
N ASP A 59 27.44 -44.44 -0.57
CA ASP A 59 27.78 -45.14 -1.82
C ASP A 59 28.27 -44.22 -2.96
N GLY A 60 28.33 -42.90 -2.73
CA GLY A 60 28.67 -41.88 -3.71
C GLY A 60 27.50 -41.41 -4.59
N SER A 61 26.29 -41.95 -4.40
CA SER A 61 25.07 -41.51 -5.08
C SER A 61 24.64 -40.13 -4.58
N LEU A 62 24.18 -39.26 -5.49
CA LEU A 62 23.63 -37.96 -5.10
C LEU A 62 22.17 -38.12 -4.67
N VAL A 63 21.90 -37.87 -3.38
CA VAL A 63 20.55 -37.90 -2.81
C VAL A 63 20.04 -36.48 -2.63
N GLU A 64 18.79 -36.26 -3.02
CA GLU A 64 18.11 -34.97 -2.88
C GLU A 64 17.86 -34.64 -1.40
N ILE A 65 18.20 -33.44 -0.97
CA ILE A 65 18.08 -33.07 0.44
C ILE A 65 16.62 -32.68 0.74
N PRO A 66 15.91 -33.35 1.69
CA PRO A 66 14.51 -33.04 1.98
C PRO A 66 14.24 -31.58 2.41
N ILE A 67 15.26 -30.88 2.91
CA ILE A 67 15.17 -29.46 3.26
C ILE A 67 15.18 -28.54 2.03
N PHE A 68 15.86 -28.94 0.95
CA PHE A 68 15.86 -28.22 -0.32
C PHE A 68 14.49 -28.33 -0.98
N VAL A 69 13.90 -29.54 -1.02
CA VAL A 69 12.54 -29.75 -1.55
C VAL A 69 11.51 -28.92 -0.78
N GLN A 70 11.62 -28.85 0.55
CA GLN A 70 10.73 -28.01 1.36
C GLN A 70 10.90 -26.51 1.07
N TYR A 71 12.14 -26.06 0.88
CA TYR A 71 12.45 -24.68 0.48
C TYR A 71 11.84 -24.37 -0.89
N GLU A 72 12.07 -25.22 -1.89
CA GLU A 72 11.59 -25.04 -3.26
C GLU A 72 10.07 -24.99 -3.31
N GLN A 73 9.39 -25.92 -2.65
CA GLN A 73 7.91 -25.92 -2.58
C GLN A 73 7.37 -24.64 -1.94
N GLN A 74 8.04 -24.14 -0.90
CA GLN A 74 7.61 -22.94 -0.20
C GLN A 74 7.87 -21.67 -1.03
N ASP A 75 9.02 -21.56 -1.69
CA ASP A 75 9.35 -20.45 -2.58
C ASP A 75 8.41 -20.42 -3.79
N ALA A 76 8.19 -21.57 -4.44
CA ALA A 76 7.26 -21.71 -5.56
C ALA A 76 5.83 -21.33 -5.17
N ALA A 77 5.36 -21.73 -3.98
CA ALA A 77 4.03 -21.35 -3.50
C ALA A 77 3.90 -19.84 -3.27
N ILE A 78 4.93 -19.17 -2.73
CA ILE A 78 4.93 -17.71 -2.55
C ILE A 78 4.98 -17.00 -3.90
N SER A 79 5.82 -17.48 -4.82
CA SER A 79 5.93 -16.94 -6.17
C SER A 79 4.61 -17.05 -6.94
N ALA A 80 3.98 -18.23 -6.94
CA ALA A 80 2.67 -18.46 -7.57
C ALA A 80 1.59 -17.58 -6.94
N TRP A 81 1.57 -17.46 -5.62
CA TRP A 81 0.65 -16.57 -4.92
C TRP A 81 0.88 -15.11 -5.31
N LEU A 82 2.11 -14.59 -5.27
CA LEU A 82 2.42 -13.21 -5.68
C LEU A 82 1.99 -12.93 -7.12
N LEU A 83 2.29 -13.83 -8.06
CA LEU A 83 1.84 -13.72 -9.46
C LEU A 83 0.31 -13.64 -9.57
N SER A 84 -0.43 -14.41 -8.77
CA SER A 84 -1.90 -14.36 -8.76
C SER A 84 -2.46 -13.01 -8.32
N THR A 85 -1.66 -12.19 -7.63
CA THR A 85 -2.04 -10.82 -7.21
C THR A 85 -1.68 -9.75 -8.22
N VAL A 86 -0.98 -10.12 -9.31
CA VAL A 86 -0.57 -9.20 -10.36
C VAL A 86 -1.61 -9.19 -11.48
N SER A 87 -1.99 -8.01 -11.97
CA SER A 87 -2.89 -7.93 -13.12
C SER A 87 -2.26 -8.56 -14.38
N PRO A 88 -3.02 -9.30 -15.22
CA PRO A 88 -2.55 -9.82 -16.50
C PRO A 88 -1.83 -8.78 -17.38
N SER A 89 -2.28 -7.52 -17.34
CA SER A 89 -1.67 -6.41 -18.10
C SER A 89 -0.24 -6.08 -17.69
N LEU A 90 0.20 -6.50 -16.49
CA LEU A 90 1.51 -6.21 -15.93
C LEU A 90 2.50 -7.38 -16.10
N HIS A 91 2.03 -8.57 -16.48
CA HIS A 91 2.87 -9.75 -16.66
C HIS A 91 3.93 -9.57 -17.76
N ASN A 92 3.61 -8.80 -18.81
CA ASN A 92 4.52 -8.50 -19.92
C ASN A 92 5.68 -7.56 -19.53
N ARG A 93 5.65 -6.96 -18.34
CA ARG A 93 6.63 -5.96 -17.88
C ARG A 93 7.80 -6.62 -17.12
N SER A 94 8.40 -7.68 -17.66
CA SER A 94 9.58 -8.42 -17.13
C SER A 94 9.36 -9.24 -15.85
N ILE A 95 8.14 -9.71 -15.60
CA ILE A 95 7.84 -10.58 -14.44
C ILE A 95 8.19 -12.06 -14.72
N GLY A 96 8.20 -12.47 -15.99
CA GLY A 96 8.39 -13.86 -16.42
C GLY A 96 9.77 -14.50 -16.14
N ASP A 97 10.79 -13.69 -15.85
CA ASP A 97 12.17 -14.17 -15.65
C ASP A 97 12.55 -14.37 -14.16
N SER A 98 11.61 -14.12 -13.23
CA SER A 98 11.90 -14.22 -11.78
C SER A 98 11.79 -15.66 -11.28
N SER A 99 12.93 -16.33 -11.09
CA SER A 99 12.98 -17.72 -10.61
C SER A 99 12.66 -17.90 -9.12
N PHE A 100 12.70 -16.82 -8.33
CA PHE A 100 12.52 -16.86 -6.88
C PHE A 100 11.55 -15.80 -6.38
N ALA A 101 10.87 -16.07 -5.26
CA ALA A 101 9.93 -15.15 -4.63
C ALA A 101 10.57 -13.78 -4.29
N SER A 102 11.83 -13.79 -3.84
CA SER A 102 12.62 -12.58 -3.54
C SER A 102 12.86 -11.71 -4.78
N MET A 103 13.13 -12.33 -5.93
CA MET A 103 13.39 -11.64 -7.19
C MET A 103 12.09 -11.05 -7.74
N LEU A 104 10.99 -11.81 -7.67
CA LEU A 104 9.66 -11.33 -8.04
C LEU A 104 9.25 -10.14 -7.18
N TRP A 105 9.41 -10.26 -5.87
CA TRP A 105 9.14 -9.18 -4.91
C TRP A 105 9.99 -7.94 -5.21
N SER A 106 11.27 -8.10 -5.45
CA SER A 106 12.19 -7.00 -5.78
C SER A 106 11.81 -6.31 -7.08
N THR A 107 11.43 -7.08 -8.11
CA THR A 107 10.97 -6.56 -9.39
C THR A 107 9.68 -5.75 -9.25
N LEU A 108 8.68 -6.25 -8.52
CA LEU A 108 7.44 -5.52 -8.23
C LEU A 108 7.73 -4.21 -7.49
N ASN A 109 8.61 -4.25 -6.48
CA ASN A 109 9.05 -3.05 -5.77
C ASN A 109 9.79 -2.05 -6.66
N ARG A 110 10.60 -2.52 -7.62
CA ARG A 110 11.30 -1.65 -8.57
C ARG A 110 10.35 -0.98 -9.56
N ILE A 111 9.39 -1.73 -10.11
CA ILE A 111 8.45 -1.23 -11.11
C ILE A 111 7.53 -0.16 -10.51
N PHE A 112 6.95 -0.45 -9.34
CA PHE A 112 5.88 0.39 -8.79
C PHE A 112 6.33 1.25 -7.61
N GLY A 113 7.41 0.89 -6.92
CA GLY A 113 7.77 1.51 -5.64
C GLY A 113 8.10 3.00 -5.75
N SER A 114 9.02 3.38 -6.63
CA SER A 114 9.43 4.79 -6.77
C SER A 114 8.28 5.68 -7.26
N GLN A 115 7.51 5.19 -8.23
CA GLN A 115 6.39 5.92 -8.82
C GLN A 115 5.26 6.11 -7.80
N SER A 116 4.91 5.07 -7.05
CA SER A 116 3.83 5.12 -6.07
C SER A 116 4.18 6.02 -4.88
N ILE A 117 5.42 5.98 -4.40
CA ILE A 117 5.89 6.90 -3.35
C ILE A 117 5.86 8.35 -3.85
N THR A 118 6.33 8.59 -5.07
CA THR A 118 6.32 9.93 -5.68
C THR A 118 4.91 10.45 -5.85
N LYS A 119 3.99 9.60 -6.32
CA LYS A 119 2.57 9.92 -6.49
C LYS A 119 1.90 10.24 -5.15
N ALA A 120 2.11 9.42 -4.12
CA ALA A 120 1.62 9.68 -2.78
C ALA A 120 2.13 11.01 -2.22
N LYS A 121 3.44 11.30 -2.37
CA LYS A 121 4.03 12.58 -1.97
C LYS A 121 3.42 13.75 -2.72
N ARG A 122 3.19 13.59 -4.04
CA ARG A 122 2.54 14.61 -4.87
C ARG A 122 1.11 14.90 -4.39
N HIS A 123 0.30 13.87 -4.17
CA HIS A 123 -1.08 14.06 -3.67
C HIS A 123 -1.11 14.72 -2.29
N ARG A 124 -0.18 14.36 -1.39
CA ARG A 124 -0.07 15.01 -0.08
C ARG A 124 0.37 16.47 -0.18
N SER A 125 1.30 16.78 -1.08
CA SER A 125 1.67 18.17 -1.36
C SER A 125 0.48 18.96 -1.95
N LEU A 126 -0.26 18.36 -2.89
CA LEU A 126 -1.45 18.99 -3.45
C LEU A 126 -2.52 19.24 -2.39
N LEU A 127 -2.76 18.29 -1.48
CA LEU A 127 -3.68 18.46 -0.35
C LEU A 127 -3.34 19.70 0.49
N HIS A 128 -2.09 19.86 0.92
CA HIS A 128 -1.68 20.99 1.77
C HIS A 128 -1.61 22.33 1.04
N ASN A 129 -1.40 22.30 -0.27
CA ASN A 129 -1.32 23.50 -1.11
C ASN A 129 -2.63 23.81 -1.84
N TYR A 130 -3.68 23.02 -1.63
CA TYR A 130 -4.97 23.27 -2.24
C TYR A 130 -5.59 24.52 -1.62
N ARG A 131 -6.09 25.40 -2.48
CA ARG A 131 -6.70 26.68 -2.11
C ARG A 131 -8.09 26.76 -2.71
N LYS A 132 -9.06 27.32 -1.98
CA LYS A 132 -10.42 27.54 -2.48
C LYS A 132 -10.42 28.45 -3.71
N ASN A 133 -9.66 29.55 -3.66
CA ASN A 133 -9.64 30.57 -4.72
C ASN A 133 -11.09 30.94 -5.12
N ASP A 134 -11.36 31.07 -6.43
CA ASP A 134 -12.67 31.40 -6.98
C ASP A 134 -13.65 30.21 -7.05
N MET A 135 -13.30 29.04 -6.49
CA MET A 135 -14.20 27.87 -6.48
C MET A 135 -15.32 28.06 -5.46
N SER A 136 -16.46 27.40 -5.70
CA SER A 136 -17.48 27.24 -4.65
C SER A 136 -16.91 26.44 -3.48
N MET A 137 -17.46 26.64 -2.28
CA MET A 137 -17.06 25.89 -1.09
C MET A 137 -17.30 24.39 -1.28
N SER A 138 -18.39 24.03 -1.96
CA SER A 138 -18.69 22.64 -2.32
C SER A 138 -17.60 22.02 -3.20
N ASP A 139 -17.18 22.71 -4.26
CA ASP A 139 -16.13 22.22 -5.17
C ASP A 139 -14.78 22.13 -4.46
N TYR A 140 -14.47 23.10 -3.61
CA TYR A 140 -13.26 23.09 -2.79
C TYR A 140 -13.20 21.88 -1.84
N LEU A 141 -14.28 21.61 -1.10
CA LEU A 141 -14.35 20.46 -0.20
C LEU A 141 -14.30 19.12 -0.97
N ALA A 142 -14.93 19.06 -2.15
CA ALA A 142 -14.84 17.90 -3.03
C ALA A 142 -13.41 17.65 -3.52
N GLY A 143 -12.64 18.72 -3.84
CA GLY A 143 -11.23 18.62 -4.21
C GLY A 143 -10.35 18.10 -3.08
N ILE A 144 -10.55 18.58 -1.83
CA ILE A 144 -9.86 18.05 -0.65
C ILE A 144 -10.16 16.55 -0.47
N LYS A 145 -11.43 16.16 -0.57
CA LYS A 145 -11.86 14.76 -0.47
C LYS A 145 -11.19 13.90 -1.55
N HIS A 146 -11.15 14.39 -2.79
CA HIS A 146 -10.49 13.69 -3.88
C HIS A 146 -9.01 13.38 -3.60
N PHE A 147 -8.25 14.33 -3.04
CA PHE A 147 -6.86 14.07 -2.67
C PHE A 147 -6.75 13.07 -1.50
N CYS A 148 -7.67 13.11 -0.54
CA CYS A 148 -7.73 12.12 0.54
C CYS A 148 -8.00 10.72 0.00
N ASP A 149 -8.94 10.58 -0.94
CA ASP A 149 -9.27 9.31 -1.59
C ASP A 149 -8.08 8.78 -2.42
N CYS A 150 -7.35 9.66 -3.12
CA CYS A 150 -6.13 9.30 -3.84
C CYS A 150 -5.03 8.80 -2.89
N LEU A 151 -4.84 9.46 -1.75
CA LEU A 151 -3.90 9.04 -0.72
C LEU A 151 -4.32 7.69 -0.10
N ALA A 152 -5.61 7.50 0.17
CA ALA A 152 -6.15 6.24 0.66
C ALA A 152 -5.94 5.10 -0.35
N GLY A 153 -6.14 5.35 -1.64
CA GLY A 153 -5.81 4.41 -2.72
C GLY A 153 -4.33 4.02 -2.72
N CYS A 154 -3.45 4.99 -2.46
CA CYS A 154 -2.02 4.77 -2.23
C CYS A 154 -1.69 4.16 -0.84
N GLY A 155 -2.66 3.65 -0.08
CA GLY A 155 -2.44 3.07 1.25
C GLY A 155 -1.91 4.08 2.28
N GLN A 156 -2.01 5.38 2.00
CA GLN A 156 -1.60 6.44 2.91
C GLN A 156 -2.81 6.91 3.70
N LYS A 157 -2.76 6.73 5.02
CA LYS A 157 -3.77 7.29 5.91
C LYS A 157 -3.65 8.82 5.91
N VAL A 158 -4.79 9.51 5.81
CA VAL A 158 -4.91 10.94 6.09
C VAL A 158 -5.70 11.06 7.38
N PHE A 159 -5.13 11.69 8.40
CA PHE A 159 -5.79 11.82 9.69
C PHE A 159 -6.81 12.94 9.66
N GLN A 160 -7.82 12.86 10.51
CA GLN A 160 -8.85 13.89 10.60
C GLN A 160 -8.24 15.28 10.84
N GLU A 161 -7.30 15.40 11.78
CA GLU A 161 -6.59 16.66 12.08
C GLU A 161 -5.85 17.22 10.86
N GLU A 162 -5.24 16.34 10.05
CA GLU A 162 -4.55 16.72 8.81
C GLU A 162 -5.54 17.25 7.77
N GLN A 163 -6.70 16.59 7.63
CA GLN A 163 -7.78 17.04 6.73
C GLN A 163 -8.34 18.39 7.17
N GLN A 164 -8.60 18.57 8.46
CA GLN A 164 -9.08 19.83 9.03
C GLN A 164 -8.07 20.95 8.78
N SER A 165 -6.79 20.71 9.06
CA SER A 165 -5.73 21.68 8.80
C SER A 165 -5.63 22.03 7.31
N ALA A 166 -5.73 21.05 6.42
CA ALA A 166 -5.71 21.29 4.97
C ALA A 166 -6.90 22.14 4.49
N ILE A 167 -8.09 21.91 5.04
CA ILE A 167 -9.29 22.70 4.77
C ILE A 167 -9.09 24.15 5.24
N LEU A 168 -8.78 24.34 6.53
CA LEU A 168 -8.71 25.69 7.11
C LEU A 168 -7.59 26.53 6.50
N ASN A 169 -6.43 25.93 6.22
CA ASN A 169 -5.30 26.62 5.61
C ASN A 169 -5.51 26.97 4.12
N GLY A 170 -6.52 26.38 3.48
CA GLY A 170 -6.80 26.62 2.08
C GLY A 170 -7.84 27.71 1.82
N LEU A 171 -8.40 28.30 2.87
CA LEU A 171 -9.44 29.31 2.78
C LEU A 171 -8.86 30.72 2.54
N PRO A 172 -9.57 31.58 1.79
CA PRO A 172 -9.21 32.98 1.65
C PRO A 172 -9.56 33.78 2.92
N PRO A 173 -8.98 34.99 3.09
CA PRO A 173 -9.16 35.80 4.31
C PRO A 173 -10.61 36.16 4.65
N GLU A 174 -11.52 36.15 3.68
CA GLU A 174 -12.96 36.36 3.91
C GLU A 174 -13.58 35.33 4.89
N TYR A 175 -12.99 34.15 5.02
CA TYR A 175 -13.42 33.10 5.97
C TYR A 175 -12.69 33.16 7.34
N ASP A 176 -11.81 34.14 7.58
CA ASP A 176 -11.02 34.23 8.83
C ASP A 176 -11.91 34.19 10.09
N HIS A 177 -13.11 34.78 10.01
CA HIS A 177 -14.09 34.75 11.08
C HIS A 177 -14.58 33.32 11.40
N VAL A 178 -14.87 32.52 10.39
CA VAL A 178 -15.28 31.11 10.55
C VAL A 178 -14.11 30.28 11.07
N VAL A 179 -12.91 30.50 10.54
CA VAL A 179 -11.68 29.82 11.00
C VAL A 179 -11.42 30.10 12.48
N SER A 180 -11.59 31.35 12.92
CA SER A 180 -11.43 31.74 14.33
C SER A 180 -12.44 31.03 15.24
N ILE A 181 -13.71 30.95 14.84
CA ILE A 181 -14.77 30.25 15.58
C ILE A 181 -14.42 28.77 15.73
N ILE A 182 -14.04 28.12 14.63
CA ILE A 182 -13.70 26.69 14.61
C ILE A 182 -12.48 26.40 15.49
N THR A 183 -11.43 27.22 15.41
CA THR A 183 -10.16 26.99 16.13
C THR A 183 -10.23 27.35 17.61
N THR A 184 -11.11 28.27 18.02
CA THR A 184 -11.26 28.70 19.42
C THR A 184 -12.35 27.92 20.17
N SER A 185 -13.13 27.11 19.47
CA SER A 185 -14.20 26.31 20.07
C SER A 185 -13.68 25.31 21.11
N GLN A 186 -14.33 25.26 22.27
CA GLN A 186 -14.03 24.28 23.32
C GLN A 186 -14.45 22.86 22.93
N THR A 187 -15.42 22.73 22.03
CA THR A 187 -15.84 21.45 21.46
C THR A 187 -15.16 21.25 20.12
N PRO A 188 -14.32 20.21 19.96
CA PRO A 188 -13.64 19.96 18.69
C PRO A 188 -14.67 19.66 17.61
N PHE A 189 -14.61 20.41 16.52
CA PHE A 189 -15.44 20.13 15.36
C PHE A 189 -14.98 18.84 14.70
N ASP A 190 -15.94 18.05 14.22
CA ASP A 190 -15.65 16.99 13.26
C ASP A 190 -15.61 17.55 11.83
N LEU A 191 -15.20 16.73 10.87
CA LEU A 191 -15.10 17.17 9.47
C LEU A 191 -16.44 17.60 8.90
N GLN A 192 -17.51 16.93 9.32
CA GLN A 192 -18.86 17.27 8.89
C GLN A 192 -19.28 18.63 9.43
N GLY A 193 -19.03 18.91 10.71
CA GLY A 193 -19.31 20.19 11.33
C GLY A 193 -18.55 21.35 10.68
N ILE A 194 -17.26 21.15 10.35
CA ILE A 194 -16.49 22.16 9.60
C ILE A 194 -17.09 22.38 8.21
N ALA A 195 -17.40 21.31 7.47
CA ALA A 195 -17.98 21.40 6.14
C ALA A 195 -19.31 22.16 6.14
N THR A 196 -20.21 21.85 7.09
CA THR A 196 -21.49 22.54 7.24
C THR A 196 -21.29 24.02 7.55
N ALA A 197 -20.46 24.37 8.54
CA ALA A 197 -20.22 25.77 8.91
C ALA A 197 -19.65 26.61 7.74
N LEU A 198 -18.79 26.01 6.93
CA LEU A 198 -18.21 26.65 5.75
C LEU A 198 -19.21 26.83 4.62
N LEU A 199 -20.10 25.87 4.40
CA LEU A 199 -21.17 25.97 3.40
C LEU A 199 -22.22 27.02 3.79
N ASP A 200 -22.59 27.07 5.07
CA ASP A 200 -23.53 28.06 5.60
C ASP A 200 -22.96 29.49 5.46
N ALA A 201 -21.66 29.66 5.71
CA ALA A 201 -20.96 30.93 5.56
C ALA A 201 -20.89 31.44 4.11
N GLU A 202 -20.81 30.55 3.10
CA GLU A 202 -20.83 30.95 1.68
C GLU A 202 -22.23 31.37 1.21
N ALA A 203 -23.28 30.90 1.88
CA ALA A 203 -24.66 31.22 1.53
C ALA A 203 -25.16 32.56 2.12
N CYS A 204 -24.40 33.18 3.02
CA CYS A 204 -24.74 34.43 3.72
C CYS A 204 -24.15 35.66 3.02
#